data_AF-A0A7J7H917-F1
#
_entry.id   AF-A0A7J7H917-F1
#
_cell.length_a   1.000
_cell.length_b   1.000
_cell.length_c   1.000
_cell.angle_alpha   90.00
_cell.angle_beta   90.00
_cell.angle_gamma   90.00
#
_symmetry.space_group_name_H-M   'P 1'
#
loop_
_entity.id
_entity.type
_entity.pdbx_description
1 polymer ?
#
loop_
_entity_poly.entity_id
_entity_poly.type
_entity_poly.pdbx_seq_one_letter_code
_entity_poly.pdbx_strand_id
1 'polypeptide(L)'
;MNEWAKGRFDMNEWAKGRFDMNEWAKGRFDMNEWAKGRFDMNEWAKGRFDMNEWAKGRFDMNEWAKGRFDMNEWAKGRFDMNEWAKGRFDMIEWAKGRFDMNEWAKGRFDMNEWAKGRFDMNEWAKGRFDMNEWAKGRFDMNEWAKGRFDMNEWAKGRFDMNKWAKGLRLRQLYNTYETDYDHHDDKAKDDLYTIALLFRLLRQQGYPISCVKHSHTSPYVSLATLIYHVLDGLRRCVQQIQGRQWQNSRILNWRCERNEAAHLRVRGEDILDEALSFTITHLESAVSNLSNLVQEQVIHALNQPIHKGLTRLEATRYFFFYEQDDSHNKVLLNFAKLDFNLLQKMHQWELSEITRWWKELDFAKKMPFARDRMVECYFWILGVYFEPQYLLARRMLTKVTALTSIIDDIYDVYGTLEELVLFTDAIERWEISAIDQLPEYMKPCYQALLDVYNMIDEEMARKETSYRVHYAKSAMKILVRAYFEEAKWFHQGYVPSIEEYMRVALVTSCYTMLTTSSLMGMGEVVSKEAFDWVSSGPLIVQASSVVCRLMDDIVSRKVIR
;
A
#
# COMPACT_ATOMS: atom_id res chain seq x y z
N MET A 1 -22.03 -51.78 -16.10
CA MET A 1 -22.97 -51.27 -17.11
C MET A 1 -23.24 -49.84 -16.71
N ASN A 2 -22.42 -48.88 -17.15
CA ASN A 2 -22.66 -47.45 -16.91
C ASN A 2 -22.98 -46.87 -18.27
N GLU A 3 -24.25 -46.92 -18.63
CA GLU A 3 -24.73 -46.33 -19.87
C GLU A 3 -24.74 -44.81 -19.72
N TRP A 4 -23.66 -44.18 -20.15
CA TRP A 4 -23.64 -42.75 -20.27
C TRP A 4 -24.65 -42.31 -21.35
N ALA A 5 -25.76 -41.69 -20.94
CA ALA A 5 -26.73 -41.13 -21.87
C ALA A 5 -26.12 -39.96 -22.68
N LYS A 6 -26.45 -39.90 -23.97
CA LYS A 6 -26.09 -38.79 -24.88
C LYS A 6 -27.36 -38.25 -25.54
N GLY A 7 -27.51 -36.93 -25.59
CA GLY A 7 -28.70 -36.32 -26.20
C GLY A 7 -28.57 -34.83 -26.46
N ARG A 8 -29.51 -34.30 -27.28
CA ARG A 8 -29.79 -32.88 -27.42
C ARG A 8 -31.15 -32.58 -26.82
N PHE A 9 -31.25 -31.50 -26.08
CA PHE A 9 -32.49 -31.09 -25.45
C PHE A 9 -32.72 -29.60 -25.69
N ASP A 10 -33.85 -29.28 -26.32
CA ASP A 10 -34.24 -27.92 -26.65
C ASP A 10 -35.60 -27.65 -25.96
N MET A 11 -35.68 -26.59 -25.15
CA MET A 11 -36.90 -26.23 -24.41
C MET A 11 -37.20 -24.74 -24.60
N ASN A 12 -38.37 -24.44 -25.20
CA ASN A 12 -38.83 -23.09 -25.48
C ASN A 12 -40.09 -22.77 -24.65
N GLU A 13 -40.12 -21.59 -24.04
CA GLU A 13 -41.24 -21.01 -23.28
C GLU A 13 -41.74 -21.88 -22.10
N TRP A 14 -41.08 -21.72 -20.94
CA TRP A 14 -41.47 -22.43 -19.73
C TRP A 14 -41.47 -21.51 -18.51
N ALA A 15 -42.37 -21.74 -17.56
CA ALA A 15 -42.55 -20.78 -16.46
C ALA A 15 -41.70 -21.11 -15.22
N LYS A 16 -41.75 -22.35 -14.70
CA LYS A 16 -41.05 -22.77 -13.48
C LYS A 16 -40.72 -24.26 -13.42
N GLY A 17 -39.60 -24.64 -12.81
CA GLY A 17 -39.26 -26.06 -12.58
C GLY A 17 -37.97 -26.32 -11.76
N ARG A 18 -37.76 -27.58 -11.37
CA ARG A 18 -36.48 -28.12 -10.88
C ARG A 18 -36.03 -29.26 -11.79
N PHE A 19 -34.74 -29.29 -12.10
CA PHE A 19 -34.18 -30.32 -12.98
C PHE A 19 -32.83 -30.80 -12.43
N ASP A 20 -32.75 -32.09 -12.15
CA ASP A 20 -31.55 -32.71 -11.57
C ASP A 20 -31.03 -33.77 -12.55
N MET A 21 -29.74 -33.75 -12.87
CA MET A 21 -29.11 -34.69 -13.81
C MET A 21 -27.78 -35.21 -13.25
N ASN A 22 -27.74 -36.51 -12.95
CA ASN A 22 -26.58 -37.20 -12.39
C ASN A 22 -26.04 -38.23 -13.40
N GLU A 23 -24.71 -38.38 -13.49
CA GLU A 23 -24.00 -39.42 -14.25
C GLU A 23 -24.20 -39.40 -15.79
N TRP A 24 -23.99 -38.25 -16.43
CA TRP A 24 -24.15 -38.08 -17.89
C TRP A 24 -22.82 -37.84 -18.63
N ALA A 25 -22.65 -38.36 -19.85
CA ALA A 25 -21.35 -38.21 -20.55
C ALA A 25 -21.29 -36.96 -21.38
N LYS A 26 -22.26 -36.81 -22.30
CA LYS A 26 -22.19 -35.81 -23.36
C LYS A 26 -23.54 -35.30 -23.80
N GLY A 27 -23.71 -33.98 -23.94
CA GLY A 27 -24.95 -33.42 -24.47
C GLY A 27 -24.87 -31.96 -24.89
N ARG A 28 -25.93 -31.50 -25.58
CA ARG A 28 -26.20 -30.09 -25.87
C ARG A 28 -27.57 -29.71 -25.32
N PHE A 29 -27.64 -28.56 -24.67
CA PHE A 29 -28.86 -28.05 -24.06
C PHE A 29 -29.05 -26.60 -24.44
N ASP A 30 -30.16 -26.30 -25.11
CA ASP A 30 -30.54 -24.96 -25.53
C ASP A 30 -31.86 -24.59 -24.81
N MET A 31 -31.87 -23.49 -24.03
CA MET A 31 -33.07 -23.01 -23.31
C MET A 31 -33.34 -21.53 -23.58
N ASN A 32 -34.57 -21.21 -24.00
CA ASN A 32 -35.01 -19.84 -24.29
C ASN A 32 -36.26 -19.47 -23.47
N GLU A 33 -36.35 -18.21 -23.04
CA GLU A 33 -37.52 -17.59 -22.41
C GLU A 33 -38.03 -18.34 -21.19
N TRP A 34 -37.19 -18.38 -20.15
CA TRP A 34 -37.50 -19.15 -18.95
C TRP A 34 -37.55 -18.27 -17.69
N ALA A 35 -38.64 -18.38 -16.92
CA ALA A 35 -38.89 -17.39 -15.87
C ALA A 35 -38.17 -17.70 -14.55
N LYS A 36 -38.29 -18.91 -13.96
CA LYS A 36 -37.57 -19.26 -12.71
C LYS A 36 -37.29 -20.75 -12.48
N GLY A 37 -36.16 -21.13 -11.88
CA GLY A 37 -35.98 -22.49 -11.34
C GLY A 37 -34.61 -22.86 -10.77
N ARG A 38 -34.40 -24.16 -10.51
CA ARG A 38 -33.16 -24.74 -9.94
C ARG A 38 -32.63 -25.90 -10.79
N PHE A 39 -31.31 -25.93 -11.00
CA PHE A 39 -30.63 -27.07 -11.62
C PHE A 39 -29.44 -27.51 -10.80
N ASP A 40 -29.39 -28.82 -10.59
CA ASP A 40 -28.27 -29.48 -9.95
C ASP A 40 -27.70 -30.51 -10.96
N MET A 41 -26.41 -30.39 -11.29
CA MET A 41 -25.71 -31.32 -12.19
C MET A 41 -24.45 -31.87 -11.53
N ASN A 42 -24.37 -33.20 -11.39
CA ASN A 42 -23.23 -33.87 -10.75
C ASN A 42 -22.61 -34.90 -11.70
N GLU A 43 -21.28 -35.00 -11.68
CA GLU A 43 -20.48 -36.00 -12.42
C GLU A 43 -20.73 -35.97 -13.94
N TRP A 44 -20.48 -34.80 -14.55
CA TRP A 44 -20.73 -34.60 -15.98
C TRP A 44 -19.41 -34.51 -16.79
N ALA A 45 -19.29 -35.29 -17.87
CA ALA A 45 -18.00 -35.40 -18.57
C ALA A 45 -17.77 -34.29 -19.61
N LYS A 46 -18.70 -34.05 -20.55
CA LYS A 46 -18.56 -32.94 -21.54
C LYS A 46 -19.87 -32.36 -22.09
N GLY A 47 -19.92 -31.08 -22.45
CA GLY A 47 -20.95 -30.61 -23.39
C GLY A 47 -21.11 -29.10 -23.53
N ARG A 48 -22.24 -28.68 -24.13
CA ARG A 48 -22.55 -27.27 -24.46
C ARG A 48 -23.91 -26.87 -23.89
N PHE A 49 -23.95 -25.69 -23.27
CA PHE A 49 -25.17 -25.06 -22.78
C PHE A 49 -25.29 -23.65 -23.33
N ASP A 50 -26.41 -23.37 -23.99
CA ASP A 50 -26.76 -22.04 -24.49
C ASP A 50 -28.08 -21.60 -23.80
N MET A 51 -28.09 -20.47 -23.08
CA MET A 51 -29.31 -19.92 -22.44
C MET A 51 -29.53 -18.45 -22.79
N ASN A 52 -30.75 -18.12 -23.22
CA ASN A 52 -31.15 -16.75 -23.56
C ASN A 52 -32.40 -16.31 -22.78
N GLU A 53 -32.43 -15.04 -22.39
CA GLU A 53 -33.60 -14.34 -21.80
C GLU A 53 -34.15 -15.00 -20.53
N TRP A 54 -33.37 -14.94 -19.44
CA TRP A 54 -33.73 -15.59 -18.18
C TRP A 54 -33.96 -14.63 -17.02
N ALA A 55 -35.02 -14.86 -16.25
CA ALA A 55 -35.38 -13.97 -15.15
C ALA A 55 -34.71 -14.33 -13.81
N LYS A 56 -34.91 -15.51 -13.19
CA LYS A 56 -34.27 -15.84 -11.86
C LYS A 56 -34.02 -17.31 -11.48
N GLY A 57 -32.91 -17.61 -10.78
CA GLY A 57 -32.75 -18.93 -10.12
C GLY A 57 -31.33 -19.37 -9.72
N ARG A 58 -31.14 -20.68 -9.48
CA ARG A 58 -29.91 -21.28 -8.89
C ARG A 58 -29.37 -22.45 -9.71
N PHE A 59 -28.05 -22.50 -9.88
CA PHE A 59 -27.33 -23.56 -10.56
C PHE A 59 -26.17 -24.06 -9.72
N ASP A 60 -26.18 -25.35 -9.41
CA ASP A 60 -25.11 -26.03 -8.67
C ASP A 60 -24.49 -27.09 -9.61
N MET A 61 -23.17 -26.99 -9.91
CA MET A 61 -22.45 -27.97 -10.74
C MET A 61 -21.20 -28.50 -10.05
N ASN A 62 -21.14 -29.81 -9.85
CA ASN A 62 -20.01 -30.47 -9.17
C ASN A 62 -19.35 -31.52 -10.06
N GLU A 63 -18.02 -31.64 -9.97
CA GLU A 63 -17.19 -32.66 -10.61
C GLU A 63 -17.33 -32.69 -12.14
N TRP A 64 -16.83 -31.64 -12.79
CA TRP A 64 -17.00 -31.47 -14.24
C TRP A 64 -15.70 -31.49 -15.03
N ALA A 65 -15.67 -32.27 -16.12
CA ALA A 65 -14.43 -32.41 -16.87
C ALA A 65 -14.23 -31.35 -17.98
N LYS A 66 -15.15 -31.14 -18.95
CA LYS A 66 -14.90 -30.29 -20.14
C LYS A 66 -16.13 -29.68 -20.86
N GLY A 67 -16.18 -28.37 -21.13
CA GLY A 67 -17.15 -27.83 -22.12
C GLY A 67 -17.40 -26.33 -22.16
N ARG A 68 -18.53 -25.90 -22.76
CA ARG A 68 -18.83 -24.50 -23.12
C ARG A 68 -20.20 -24.04 -22.60
N PHE A 69 -20.23 -22.83 -22.05
CA PHE A 69 -21.45 -22.17 -21.56
C PHE A 69 -21.55 -20.76 -22.15
N ASP A 70 -22.65 -20.49 -22.84
CA ASP A 70 -22.97 -19.18 -23.40
C ASP A 70 -24.30 -18.70 -22.75
N MET A 71 -24.29 -17.55 -22.05
CA MET A 71 -25.49 -16.97 -21.42
C MET A 71 -25.70 -15.50 -21.80
N ASN A 72 -26.89 -15.17 -22.31
CA ASN A 72 -27.24 -13.83 -22.77
C ASN A 72 -28.50 -13.29 -22.06
N GLU A 73 -28.51 -11.98 -21.76
CA GLU A 73 -29.66 -11.20 -21.28
C GLU A 73 -30.33 -11.75 -20.01
N TRP A 74 -29.66 -11.57 -18.87
CA TRP A 74 -30.01 -12.29 -17.64
C TRP A 74 -30.24 -11.37 -16.45
N ALA A 75 -31.33 -11.59 -15.70
CA ALA A 75 -31.73 -10.67 -14.65
C ALA A 75 -31.14 -10.97 -13.25
N LYS A 76 -31.33 -12.17 -12.63
CA LYS A 76 -30.89 -12.44 -11.23
C LYS A 76 -30.61 -13.91 -10.83
N GLY A 77 -29.52 -14.24 -10.10
CA GLY A 77 -29.36 -15.60 -9.56
C GLY A 77 -28.01 -15.98 -8.92
N ARG A 78 -27.87 -17.28 -8.57
CA ARG A 78 -26.69 -17.87 -7.88
C ARG A 78 -26.11 -19.06 -8.65
N PHE A 79 -24.78 -19.07 -8.77
CA PHE A 79 -24.02 -20.15 -9.40
C PHE A 79 -22.92 -20.65 -8.45
N ASP A 80 -22.95 -21.94 -8.15
CA ASP A 80 -21.91 -22.61 -7.37
C ASP A 80 -21.27 -23.69 -8.25
N MET A 81 -19.96 -23.58 -8.55
CA MET A 81 -19.21 -24.56 -9.37
C MET A 81 -17.98 -25.08 -8.63
N ASN A 82 -17.94 -26.39 -8.39
CA ASN A 82 -16.86 -27.04 -7.64
C ASN A 82 -16.17 -28.12 -8.48
N GLU A 83 -14.85 -28.25 -8.33
CA GLU A 83 -14.02 -29.32 -8.92
C GLU A 83 -14.15 -29.44 -10.44
N TRP A 84 -13.75 -28.37 -11.14
CA TRP A 84 -13.90 -28.29 -12.59
C TRP A 84 -12.54 -28.32 -13.31
N ALA A 85 -12.40 -29.20 -14.29
CA ALA A 85 -11.11 -29.41 -14.94
C ALA A 85 -10.82 -28.44 -16.11
N LYS A 86 -11.74 -28.24 -17.08
CA LYS A 86 -11.50 -27.46 -18.33
C LYS A 86 -12.75 -26.80 -18.94
N GLY A 87 -12.74 -25.54 -19.40
CA GLY A 87 -13.85 -25.04 -20.27
C GLY A 87 -13.83 -23.57 -20.69
N ARG A 88 -14.89 -23.14 -21.40
CA ARG A 88 -15.14 -21.75 -21.85
C ARG A 88 -16.48 -21.23 -21.35
N PHE A 89 -16.48 -20.01 -20.82
CA PHE A 89 -17.69 -19.29 -20.40
C PHE A 89 -17.74 -17.92 -21.05
N ASP A 90 -18.85 -17.64 -21.74
CA ASP A 90 -19.14 -16.35 -22.34
C ASP A 90 -20.46 -15.83 -21.72
N MET A 91 -20.45 -14.67 -21.05
CA MET A 91 -21.64 -14.04 -20.46
C MET A 91 -21.81 -12.60 -20.93
N ILE A 92 -23.00 -12.26 -21.45
CA ILE A 92 -23.31 -10.97 -22.08
C ILE A 92 -24.58 -10.37 -21.44
N GLU A 93 -24.51 -9.09 -21.07
CA GLU A 93 -25.63 -8.27 -20.56
C GLU A 93 -26.30 -8.83 -19.30
N TRP A 94 -25.65 -8.61 -18.14
CA TRP A 94 -26.03 -9.25 -16.89
C TRP A 94 -26.40 -8.26 -15.79
N ALA A 95 -27.57 -8.41 -15.18
CA ALA A 95 -28.06 -7.41 -14.24
C ALA A 95 -27.60 -7.61 -12.79
N LYS A 96 -27.71 -8.81 -12.15
CA LYS A 96 -27.49 -9.02 -10.69
C LYS A 96 -27.19 -10.48 -10.24
N GLY A 97 -26.20 -10.78 -9.38
CA GLY A 97 -26.11 -12.13 -8.76
C GLY A 97 -24.82 -12.53 -8.01
N ARG A 98 -24.72 -13.80 -7.59
CA ARG A 98 -23.57 -14.38 -6.85
C ARG A 98 -22.97 -15.58 -7.59
N PHE A 99 -21.65 -15.63 -7.64
CA PHE A 99 -20.90 -16.69 -8.30
C PHE A 99 -19.75 -17.17 -7.42
N ASP A 100 -19.78 -18.44 -7.05
CA ASP A 100 -18.76 -19.09 -6.22
C ASP A 100 -18.09 -20.20 -7.07
N MET A 101 -16.78 -20.09 -7.31
CA MET A 101 -16.00 -21.04 -8.12
C MET A 101 -14.81 -21.60 -7.32
N ASN A 102 -14.78 -22.91 -7.08
CA ASN A 102 -13.75 -23.57 -6.27
C ASN A 102 -13.02 -24.68 -7.04
N GLU A 103 -11.70 -24.79 -6.85
CA GLU A 103 -10.83 -25.85 -7.38
C GLU A 103 -10.88 -25.96 -8.91
N TRP A 104 -10.50 -24.87 -9.58
CA TRP A 104 -10.65 -24.73 -11.03
C TRP A 104 -9.33 -24.87 -11.79
N ALA A 105 -9.19 -25.95 -12.58
CA ALA A 105 -7.88 -26.30 -13.13
C ALA A 105 -7.49 -25.50 -14.39
N LYS A 106 -8.37 -25.35 -15.41
CA LYS A 106 -8.06 -24.67 -16.70
C LYS A 106 -9.25 -24.02 -17.45
N GLY A 107 -9.12 -22.84 -18.09
CA GLY A 107 -10.16 -22.36 -19.03
C GLY A 107 -10.10 -20.90 -19.51
N ARG A 108 -11.12 -20.48 -20.28
CA ARG A 108 -11.34 -19.09 -20.75
C ARG A 108 -12.67 -18.55 -20.23
N PHE A 109 -12.68 -17.31 -19.76
CA PHE A 109 -13.87 -16.67 -19.23
C PHE A 109 -13.98 -15.23 -19.78
N ASP A 110 -15.07 -14.94 -20.49
CA ASP A 110 -15.34 -13.65 -21.11
C ASP A 110 -16.65 -13.07 -20.51
N MET A 111 -16.59 -11.91 -19.85
CA MET A 111 -17.77 -11.22 -19.28
C MET A 111 -17.92 -9.81 -19.84
N ASN A 112 -19.09 -9.49 -20.39
CA ASN A 112 -19.42 -8.19 -20.97
C ASN A 112 -20.68 -7.58 -20.32
N GLU A 113 -20.63 -6.27 -20.02
CA GLU A 113 -21.76 -5.45 -19.55
C GLU A 113 -22.41 -5.96 -18.26
N TRP A 114 -21.64 -5.94 -17.16
CA TRP A 114 -22.11 -6.44 -15.87
C TRP A 114 -22.51 -5.32 -14.90
N ALA A 115 -23.79 -5.29 -14.51
CA ALA A 115 -24.33 -4.22 -13.69
C ALA A 115 -24.07 -4.37 -12.16
N LYS A 116 -24.33 -5.53 -11.51
CA LYS A 116 -24.25 -5.72 -10.04
C LYS A 116 -23.93 -7.16 -9.56
N GLY A 117 -23.07 -7.40 -8.55
CA GLY A 117 -23.04 -8.70 -7.82
C GLY A 117 -21.76 -9.07 -7.05
N ARG A 118 -21.65 -10.34 -6.61
CA ARG A 118 -20.48 -10.89 -5.87
C ARG A 118 -19.87 -12.08 -6.61
N PHE A 119 -18.56 -12.07 -6.75
CA PHE A 119 -17.80 -13.14 -7.41
C PHE A 119 -16.66 -13.59 -6.50
N ASP A 120 -16.67 -14.85 -6.11
CA ASP A 120 -15.65 -15.48 -5.26
C ASP A 120 -14.97 -16.61 -6.07
N MET A 121 -13.65 -16.54 -6.28
CA MET A 121 -12.86 -17.58 -6.97
C MET A 121 -11.73 -18.11 -6.10
N ASN A 122 -11.69 -19.41 -5.85
CA ASN A 122 -10.68 -20.06 -5.01
C ASN A 122 -9.96 -21.20 -5.75
N GLU A 123 -8.65 -21.31 -5.55
CA GLU A 123 -7.79 -22.39 -6.05
C GLU A 123 -7.81 -22.55 -7.59
N TRP A 124 -7.45 -21.47 -8.28
CA TRP A 124 -7.41 -21.45 -9.74
C TRP A 124 -6.03 -21.79 -10.29
N ALA A 125 -5.90 -22.78 -11.17
CA ALA A 125 -4.57 -23.20 -11.61
C ALA A 125 -4.05 -22.52 -12.90
N LYS A 126 -4.81 -22.48 -14.03
CA LYS A 126 -4.30 -22.06 -15.37
C LYS A 126 -5.35 -21.52 -16.40
N GLY A 127 -5.39 -20.24 -16.79
CA GLY A 127 -6.33 -19.79 -17.87
C GLY A 127 -6.27 -18.33 -18.36
N ARG A 128 -7.29 -17.88 -19.12
CA ARG A 128 -7.49 -16.48 -19.59
C ARG A 128 -8.83 -15.93 -19.09
N PHE A 129 -8.84 -14.69 -18.61
CA PHE A 129 -10.04 -14.03 -18.11
C PHE A 129 -10.13 -12.61 -18.67
N ASP A 130 -11.21 -12.30 -19.38
CA ASP A 130 -11.46 -11.01 -20.01
C ASP A 130 -12.76 -10.41 -19.43
N MET A 131 -12.72 -9.17 -18.93
CA MET A 131 -13.89 -8.49 -18.34
C MET A 131 -14.06 -7.07 -18.86
N ASN A 132 -15.23 -6.77 -19.43
CA ASN A 132 -15.56 -5.48 -20.02
C ASN A 132 -16.80 -4.86 -19.37
N GLU A 133 -16.75 -3.54 -19.11
CA GLU A 133 -17.86 -2.71 -18.62
C GLU A 133 -18.50 -3.19 -17.31
N TRP A 134 -17.75 -3.05 -16.22
CA TRP A 134 -18.22 -3.37 -14.87
C TRP A 134 -18.82 -2.16 -14.16
N ALA A 135 -20.09 -2.24 -13.78
CA ALA A 135 -20.75 -1.11 -13.13
C ALA A 135 -20.57 -1.09 -11.59
N LYS A 136 -20.91 -2.17 -10.84
CA LYS A 136 -20.89 -2.23 -9.35
C LYS A 136 -20.77 -3.67 -8.80
N GLY A 137 -20.05 -3.93 -7.71
CA GLY A 137 -20.00 -5.28 -7.08
C GLY A 137 -18.73 -5.58 -6.28
N ARG A 138 -18.58 -6.83 -5.79
CA ARG A 138 -17.38 -7.32 -5.08
C ARG A 138 -16.78 -8.51 -5.81
N PHE A 139 -15.47 -8.47 -6.03
CA PHE A 139 -14.71 -9.54 -6.62
C PHE A 139 -13.57 -9.94 -5.67
N ASP A 140 -13.60 -11.18 -5.19
CA ASP A 140 -12.58 -11.75 -4.32
C ASP A 140 -11.93 -12.96 -5.03
N MET A 141 -10.60 -12.99 -5.04
CA MET A 141 -9.83 -14.08 -5.66
C MET A 141 -8.72 -14.58 -4.73
N ASN A 142 -8.68 -15.90 -4.53
CA ASN A 142 -7.71 -16.59 -3.68
C ASN A 142 -6.99 -17.72 -4.41
N GLU A 143 -5.68 -17.87 -4.16
CA GLU A 143 -4.85 -19.00 -4.60
C GLU A 143 -4.83 -19.24 -6.13
N TRP A 144 -4.24 -18.31 -6.88
CA TRP A 144 -4.23 -18.27 -8.36
C TRP A 144 -2.89 -18.73 -8.96
N ALA A 145 -2.74 -19.92 -9.52
CA ALA A 145 -1.42 -20.49 -9.83
C ALA A 145 -0.73 -20.10 -11.16
N LYS A 146 -1.42 -19.54 -12.19
CA LYS A 146 -0.85 -19.02 -13.49
C LYS A 146 -1.96 -18.56 -14.48
N GLY A 147 -1.86 -17.42 -15.20
CA GLY A 147 -2.81 -17.05 -16.28
C GLY A 147 -2.72 -15.59 -16.80
N ARG A 148 -3.58 -15.19 -17.76
CA ARG A 148 -3.71 -13.81 -18.29
C ARG A 148 -5.06 -13.19 -17.89
N PHE A 149 -5.06 -11.90 -17.55
CA PHE A 149 -6.24 -11.15 -17.08
C PHE A 149 -6.27 -9.77 -17.74
N ASP A 150 -7.32 -9.44 -18.47
CA ASP A 150 -7.51 -8.16 -19.18
C ASP A 150 -8.81 -7.46 -18.72
N MET A 151 -8.77 -6.15 -18.40
CA MET A 151 -9.93 -5.36 -17.93
C MET A 151 -9.91 -3.93 -18.50
N ASN A 152 -11.05 -3.45 -19.02
CA ASN A 152 -11.10 -2.21 -19.82
C ASN A 152 -11.92 -1.04 -19.21
N GLU A 153 -13.01 -1.25 -18.46
CA GLU A 153 -13.82 -0.15 -17.87
C GLU A 153 -14.49 -0.53 -16.52
N TRP A 154 -14.32 0.30 -15.47
CA TRP A 154 -14.80 0.01 -14.09
C TRP A 154 -15.41 1.23 -13.41
N ALA A 155 -16.70 1.15 -13.04
CA ALA A 155 -17.45 2.33 -12.60
C ALA A 155 -17.65 2.48 -11.08
N LYS A 156 -17.61 1.43 -10.23
CA LYS A 156 -17.90 1.52 -8.75
C LYS A 156 -17.83 0.19 -7.91
N GLY A 157 -16.87 -0.72 -8.11
CA GLY A 157 -16.76 -1.98 -7.31
C GLY A 157 -15.50 -2.13 -6.42
N ARG A 158 -15.50 -3.14 -5.52
CA ARG A 158 -14.35 -3.59 -4.70
C ARG A 158 -13.63 -4.78 -5.35
N PHE A 159 -12.31 -4.72 -5.42
CA PHE A 159 -11.44 -5.77 -5.94
C PHE A 159 -10.36 -6.12 -4.92
N ASP A 160 -10.28 -7.39 -4.52
CA ASP A 160 -9.26 -7.89 -3.61
C ASP A 160 -8.56 -9.12 -4.20
N MET A 161 -7.23 -9.06 -4.26
CA MET A 161 -6.35 -10.13 -4.72
C MET A 161 -5.31 -10.40 -3.65
N ASN A 162 -5.47 -11.48 -2.90
CA ASN A 162 -4.56 -11.80 -1.80
C ASN A 162 -3.59 -12.96 -2.12
N LYS A 163 -2.37 -12.80 -1.58
CA LYS A 163 -1.23 -13.74 -1.47
C LYS A 163 -0.35 -14.07 -2.70
N TRP A 164 -0.71 -13.82 -3.96
CA TRP A 164 -0.03 -14.57 -5.03
C TRP A 164 1.21 -13.97 -5.75
N ALA A 165 1.39 -12.65 -5.90
CA ALA A 165 2.49 -12.15 -6.76
C ALA A 165 3.82 -11.81 -6.05
N LYS A 166 3.78 -11.15 -4.88
CA LYS A 166 5.00 -10.65 -4.20
C LYS A 166 5.56 -11.66 -3.19
N GLY A 167 4.69 -12.23 -2.35
CA GLY A 167 5.08 -13.23 -1.35
C GLY A 167 5.50 -14.56 -1.98
N LEU A 168 4.85 -15.00 -3.05
CA LEU A 168 5.15 -16.29 -3.70
C LEU A 168 6.41 -16.24 -4.55
N ARG A 169 6.82 -15.10 -5.11
CA ARG A 169 8.12 -14.99 -5.79
C ARG A 169 9.29 -14.95 -4.80
N LEU A 170 9.13 -14.27 -3.67
CA LEU A 170 10.10 -14.29 -2.57
C LEU A 170 10.16 -15.66 -1.88
N ARG A 171 9.00 -16.30 -1.68
CA ARG A 171 8.89 -17.66 -1.13
C ARG A 171 9.32 -18.73 -2.13
N GLN A 172 9.12 -18.53 -3.44
CA GLN A 172 9.69 -19.39 -4.48
C GLN A 172 11.20 -19.19 -4.59
N LEU A 173 11.72 -17.96 -4.55
CA LEU A 173 13.17 -17.71 -4.47
C LEU A 173 13.78 -18.38 -3.23
N TYR A 174 13.11 -18.29 -2.08
CA TYR A 174 13.48 -19.03 -0.86
C TYR A 174 13.42 -20.55 -1.07
N ASN A 175 12.32 -21.10 -1.61
CA ASN A 175 12.15 -22.53 -1.84
C ASN A 175 13.11 -23.08 -2.93
N THR A 176 13.46 -22.29 -3.96
CA THR A 176 14.43 -22.62 -5.00
C THR A 176 15.86 -22.62 -4.43
N TYR A 177 16.18 -21.65 -3.57
CA TYR A 177 17.43 -21.66 -2.81
C TYR A 177 17.52 -22.88 -1.87
N GLU A 178 16.41 -23.25 -1.23
CA GLU A 178 16.31 -24.43 -0.35
C GLU A 178 16.44 -25.76 -1.12
N THR A 179 15.92 -25.85 -2.35
CA THR A 179 15.97 -27.08 -3.18
C THR A 179 17.27 -27.26 -3.97
N ASP A 180 17.93 -26.18 -4.39
CA ASP A 180 19.27 -26.26 -5.02
C ASP A 180 20.38 -26.58 -3.99
N TYR A 181 20.14 -26.33 -2.70
CA TYR A 181 21.10 -26.62 -1.62
C TYR A 181 21.27 -28.12 -1.33
N ASP A 182 20.25 -28.94 -1.63
CA ASP A 182 20.30 -30.38 -1.38
C ASP A 182 21.07 -31.16 -2.46
N HIS A 183 21.45 -30.54 -3.58
CA HIS A 183 21.98 -31.27 -4.75
C HIS A 183 23.29 -30.79 -5.37
N HIS A 184 24.01 -29.80 -4.81
CA HIS A 184 25.36 -29.48 -5.31
C HIS A 184 26.41 -29.07 -4.25
N ASP A 185 27.50 -29.82 -4.32
CA ASP A 185 28.87 -29.62 -3.81
C ASP A 185 29.27 -28.15 -3.51
N ASP A 186 29.59 -27.89 -2.24
CA ASP A 186 30.50 -26.88 -1.65
C ASP A 186 30.63 -25.42 -2.19
N LYS A 187 29.84 -24.98 -3.18
CA LYS A 187 29.90 -23.61 -3.74
C LYS A 187 28.79 -22.67 -3.28
N ALA A 188 27.72 -23.18 -2.69
CA ALA A 188 26.56 -22.37 -2.27
C ALA A 188 26.75 -21.68 -0.90
N LYS A 189 27.82 -22.02 -0.16
CA LYS A 189 28.08 -21.57 1.22
C LYS A 189 28.43 -20.08 1.37
N ASP A 190 28.60 -19.30 0.29
CA ASP A 190 29.37 -18.05 0.35
C ASP A 190 28.68 -16.73 -0.08
N ASP A 191 27.41 -16.69 -0.50
CA ASP A 191 26.82 -15.41 -0.92
C ASP A 191 26.10 -14.64 0.20
N LEU A 192 26.89 -14.09 1.13
CA LEU A 192 26.41 -13.22 2.20
C LEU A 192 25.59 -12.01 1.70
N TYR A 193 25.79 -11.59 0.45
CA TYR A 193 24.97 -10.55 -0.20
C TYR A 193 23.53 -11.01 -0.36
N THR A 194 23.31 -12.19 -0.95
CA THR A 194 21.97 -12.77 -1.14
C THR A 194 21.24 -12.94 0.18
N ILE A 195 21.94 -13.34 1.25
CA ILE A 195 21.30 -13.53 2.54
C ILE A 195 20.86 -12.20 3.17
N ALA A 196 21.71 -11.17 3.12
CA ALA A 196 21.37 -9.83 3.62
C ALA A 196 20.19 -9.23 2.84
N LEU A 197 20.20 -9.37 1.51
CA LEU A 197 19.14 -8.93 0.62
C LEU A 197 17.81 -9.63 0.93
N LEU A 198 17.81 -10.97 1.06
CA LEU A 198 16.61 -11.73 1.40
C LEU A 198 16.07 -11.36 2.77
N PHE A 199 16.94 -11.26 3.78
CA PHE A 199 16.56 -10.82 5.12
C PHE A 199 15.85 -9.45 5.09
N ARG A 200 16.46 -8.47 4.39
CA ARG A 200 15.91 -7.12 4.23
C ARG A 200 14.55 -7.15 3.55
N LEU A 201 14.45 -7.79 2.38
CA LEU A 201 13.21 -7.83 1.60
C LEU A 201 12.08 -8.55 2.34
N LEU A 202 12.38 -9.67 3.01
CA LEU A 202 11.39 -10.42 3.78
C LEU A 202 10.89 -9.61 4.99
N ARG A 203 11.79 -9.01 5.79
CA ARG A 203 11.36 -8.17 6.92
C ARG A 203 10.58 -6.94 6.47
N GLN A 204 10.97 -6.31 5.36
CA GLN A 204 10.26 -5.16 4.80
C GLN A 204 8.82 -5.52 4.38
N GLN A 205 8.55 -6.77 3.99
CA GLN A 205 7.20 -7.26 3.69
C GLN A 205 6.45 -7.80 4.93
N GLY A 206 7.02 -7.65 6.13
CA GLY A 206 6.38 -8.07 7.39
C GLY A 206 6.60 -9.52 7.78
N TYR A 207 7.52 -10.26 7.11
CA TYR A 207 7.86 -11.61 7.54
C TYR A 207 8.73 -11.56 8.82
N PRO A 208 8.38 -12.33 9.88
CA PRO A 208 9.07 -12.30 11.17
C PRO A 208 10.37 -13.13 11.12
N ILE A 209 11.36 -12.67 10.35
CA ILE A 209 12.65 -13.34 10.23
C ILE A 209 13.51 -12.99 11.46
N SER A 210 13.88 -13.97 12.30
CA SER A 210 14.74 -13.74 13.48
C SER A 210 16.20 -13.50 13.08
N CYS A 211 16.93 -12.67 13.84
CA CYS A 211 18.39 -12.58 13.75
C CYS A 211 19.15 -13.52 14.73
N VAL A 212 18.43 -14.23 15.61
CA VAL A 212 18.98 -15.14 16.65
C VAL A 212 18.42 -16.56 16.53
N LYS A 213 19.24 -17.56 16.87
CA LYS A 213 18.87 -18.99 16.95
C LYS A 213 18.06 -19.26 18.22
N HIS A 214 16.79 -19.65 18.10
CA HIS A 214 16.10 -20.37 19.18
C HIS A 214 16.15 -21.88 18.91
N SER A 215 16.61 -22.61 19.93
CA SER A 215 16.79 -24.06 19.92
C SER A 215 15.48 -24.83 19.83
N HIS A 216 15.48 -25.83 18.94
CA HIS A 216 14.72 -27.09 18.96
C HIS A 216 13.24 -27.04 19.37
N THR A 217 12.34 -26.94 18.39
CA THR A 217 11.00 -27.62 18.30
C THR A 217 10.12 -26.94 17.25
N SER A 218 10.58 -26.86 16.00
CA SER A 218 9.69 -26.51 14.89
C SER A 218 10.12 -27.28 13.64
N PRO A 219 9.19 -27.76 12.79
CA PRO A 219 9.53 -28.58 11.62
C PRO A 219 10.27 -27.81 10.51
N TYR A 220 10.52 -26.51 10.71
CA TYR A 220 11.29 -25.67 9.81
C TYR A 220 12.81 -25.86 10.02
N VAL A 221 13.32 -26.99 9.56
CA VAL A 221 14.71 -27.07 9.06
C VAL A 221 14.61 -26.56 7.62
N SER A 222 14.96 -25.31 7.24
CA SER A 222 16.34 -24.85 7.07
C SER A 222 16.59 -23.33 7.16
N LEU A 223 15.65 -22.48 7.63
CA LEU A 223 15.92 -21.03 7.80
C LEU A 223 16.94 -20.75 8.93
N ALA A 224 17.01 -21.65 9.92
CA ALA A 224 18.00 -21.64 10.99
C ALA A 224 19.41 -22.03 10.53
N THR A 225 19.53 -22.79 9.44
CA THR A 225 20.82 -23.15 8.80
C THR A 225 21.37 -21.98 8.00
N LEU A 226 20.49 -21.25 7.28
CA LEU A 226 20.81 -20.00 6.60
C LEU A 226 21.35 -18.94 7.58
N ILE A 227 20.68 -18.79 8.73
CA ILE A 227 21.10 -17.88 9.80
C ILE A 227 22.38 -18.38 10.48
N TYR A 228 22.55 -19.68 10.75
CA TYR A 228 23.80 -20.21 11.31
C TYR A 228 25.01 -19.90 10.42
N HIS A 229 24.87 -19.94 9.08
CA HIS A 229 25.94 -19.54 8.16
C HIS A 229 26.14 -18.03 8.05
N VAL A 230 25.10 -17.21 8.20
CA VAL A 230 25.25 -15.74 8.39
C VAL A 230 26.02 -15.44 9.67
N LEU A 231 25.66 -16.09 10.78
CA LEU A 231 26.24 -15.91 12.11
C LEU A 231 27.69 -16.43 12.19
N ASP A 232 27.95 -17.59 11.59
CA ASP A 232 29.28 -18.21 11.52
C ASP A 232 30.17 -17.47 10.50
N GLY A 233 29.60 -17.00 9.38
CA GLY A 233 30.26 -16.10 8.44
C GLY A 233 30.62 -14.75 9.08
N LEU A 234 29.73 -14.16 9.88
CA LEU A 234 29.99 -12.94 10.66
C LEU A 234 31.13 -13.16 11.68
N ARG A 235 31.11 -14.25 12.45
CA ARG A 235 32.17 -14.58 13.43
C ARG A 235 33.52 -14.90 12.78
N ARG A 236 33.53 -15.71 11.71
CA ARG A 236 34.77 -16.06 10.96
C ARG A 236 35.35 -14.84 10.23
N CYS A 237 34.50 -13.94 9.72
CA CYS A 237 34.95 -12.70 9.10
C CYS A 237 35.55 -11.71 10.11
N VAL A 238 34.97 -11.56 11.31
CA VAL A 238 35.59 -10.77 12.40
C VAL A 238 37.02 -11.24 12.69
N GLN A 239 37.30 -12.54 12.51
CA GLN A 239 38.63 -13.12 12.69
C GLN A 239 39.54 -13.07 11.44
N GLN A 240 38.99 -13.10 10.22
CA GLN A 240 39.76 -13.10 8.96
C GLN A 240 40.08 -11.70 8.39
N ILE A 241 39.38 -10.65 8.84
CA ILE A 241 39.45 -9.29 8.24
C ILE A 241 40.69 -8.49 8.66
N GLN A 242 41.51 -8.97 9.59
CA GLN A 242 42.78 -8.31 9.95
C GLN A 242 43.87 -8.40 8.85
N GLY A 243 43.64 -9.01 7.68
CA GLY A 243 44.76 -9.43 6.82
C GLY A 243 44.72 -9.28 5.29
N ARG A 244 43.69 -8.77 4.58
CA ARG A 244 43.72 -8.74 3.09
C ARG A 244 43.13 -7.50 2.40
N GLN A 245 43.74 -7.14 1.26
CA GLN A 245 43.52 -5.96 0.42
C GLN A 245 42.13 -5.90 -0.26
N TRP A 246 41.67 -4.66 -0.47
CA TRP A 246 40.29 -4.22 -0.70
C TRP A 246 40.01 -3.82 -2.16
N GLN A 247 39.69 -4.76 -3.06
CA GLN A 247 39.48 -4.39 -4.48
C GLN A 247 38.33 -5.11 -5.23
N ASN A 248 37.56 -6.01 -4.61
CA ASN A 248 36.49 -6.73 -5.32
C ASN A 248 35.09 -6.08 -5.16
N SER A 249 34.45 -5.72 -6.28
CA SER A 249 33.08 -5.14 -6.34
C SER A 249 32.02 -5.97 -5.61
N ARG A 250 32.14 -7.30 -5.61
CA ARG A 250 31.24 -8.22 -4.89
C ARG A 250 31.28 -8.04 -3.37
N ILE A 251 32.47 -7.82 -2.80
CA ILE A 251 32.64 -7.60 -1.35
C ILE A 251 32.01 -6.26 -0.96
N LEU A 252 32.05 -5.27 -1.85
CA LEU A 252 31.49 -3.97 -1.55
C LEU A 252 29.97 -3.93 -1.67
N ASN A 253 29.40 -4.56 -2.70
CA ASN A 253 27.94 -4.73 -2.83
C ASN A 253 27.36 -5.48 -1.62
N TRP A 254 28.07 -6.52 -1.15
CA TRP A 254 27.74 -7.21 0.10
C TRP A 254 27.68 -6.27 1.31
N ARG A 255 28.68 -5.39 1.49
CA ARG A 255 28.72 -4.46 2.64
C ARG A 255 27.58 -3.47 2.61
N CYS A 256 27.23 -2.97 1.42
CA CYS A 256 26.08 -2.08 1.24
C CYS A 256 24.79 -2.81 1.64
N GLU A 257 24.52 -4.00 1.10
CA GLU A 257 23.30 -4.75 1.45
C GLU A 257 23.21 -5.11 2.93
N ARG A 258 24.34 -5.41 3.58
CA ARG A 258 24.34 -5.66 5.03
C ARG A 258 24.07 -4.40 5.85
N ASN A 259 24.65 -3.25 5.46
CA ASN A 259 24.32 -1.96 6.08
C ASN A 259 22.81 -1.71 5.96
N GLU A 260 22.26 -1.88 4.77
CA GLU A 260 20.82 -1.74 4.50
C GLU A 260 19.95 -2.71 5.31
N ALA A 261 20.35 -3.97 5.43
CA ALA A 261 19.64 -4.98 6.22
C ALA A 261 19.65 -4.66 7.72
N ALA A 262 20.77 -4.16 8.26
CA ALA A 262 20.91 -3.81 9.67
C ALA A 262 20.04 -2.61 10.08
N HIS A 263 19.55 -1.82 9.12
CA HIS A 263 18.55 -0.78 9.38
C HIS A 263 17.15 -1.32 9.69
N LEU A 264 16.86 -2.61 9.47
CA LEU A 264 15.59 -3.27 9.84
C LEU A 264 15.63 -3.98 11.21
N ARG A 265 16.62 -3.67 12.04
CA ARG A 265 16.75 -4.22 13.39
C ARG A 265 15.65 -3.73 14.34
N VAL A 266 15.32 -4.54 15.32
CA VAL A 266 14.45 -4.18 16.45
C VAL A 266 15.20 -4.28 17.78
N ARG A 267 14.60 -3.83 18.88
CA ARG A 267 15.23 -3.88 20.22
C ARG A 267 15.56 -5.33 20.61
N GLY A 268 16.76 -5.54 21.16
CA GLY A 268 17.25 -6.86 21.58
C GLY A 268 18.00 -7.63 20.48
N GLU A 269 18.25 -7.00 19.33
CA GLU A 269 19.00 -7.58 18.21
C GLU A 269 20.43 -7.05 18.17
N ASP A 270 21.19 -7.21 19.26
CA ASP A 270 22.53 -6.66 19.45
C ASP A 270 23.49 -6.98 18.30
N ILE A 271 23.31 -8.14 17.67
CA ILE A 271 24.10 -8.54 16.52
C ILE A 271 23.92 -7.63 15.28
N LEU A 272 22.72 -7.09 15.08
CA LEU A 272 22.47 -6.14 13.99
C LEU A 272 23.02 -4.75 14.33
N ASP A 273 23.09 -4.39 15.62
CA ASP A 273 23.81 -3.19 16.07
C ASP A 273 25.32 -3.33 15.82
N GLU A 274 25.92 -4.47 16.19
CA GLU A 274 27.32 -4.79 15.88
C GLU A 274 27.58 -4.79 14.37
N ALA A 275 26.70 -5.43 13.59
CA ALA A 275 26.83 -5.49 12.13
C ALA A 275 26.74 -4.10 11.49
N LEU A 276 25.87 -3.21 12.00
CA LEU A 276 25.78 -1.83 11.53
C LEU A 276 27.06 -1.06 11.83
N SER A 277 27.54 -1.08 13.08
CA SER A 277 28.78 -0.41 13.48
C SER A 277 29.97 -0.89 12.64
N PHE A 278 30.07 -2.20 12.44
CA PHE A 278 31.10 -2.82 11.62
C PHE A 278 30.98 -2.37 10.15
N THR A 279 29.79 -2.39 9.55
CA THR A 279 29.60 -2.05 8.14
C THR A 279 29.93 -0.60 7.86
N ILE A 280 29.45 0.33 8.68
CA ILE A 280 29.72 1.76 8.54
C ILE A 280 31.23 2.02 8.55
N THR A 281 31.93 1.56 9.60
CA THR A 281 33.39 1.75 9.74
C THR A 281 34.17 1.27 8.52
N HIS A 282 33.78 0.11 7.99
CA HIS A 282 34.47 -0.50 6.85
C HIS A 282 34.07 0.10 5.50
N LEU A 283 32.85 0.61 5.37
CA LEU A 283 32.42 1.33 4.18
C LEU A 283 33.14 2.68 4.12
N GLU A 284 33.14 3.45 5.22
CA GLU A 284 33.82 4.75 5.34
C GLU A 284 35.32 4.65 4.99
N SER A 285 36.02 3.67 5.55
CA SER A 285 37.45 3.43 5.25
C SER A 285 37.70 2.99 3.80
N ALA A 286 36.73 2.34 3.15
CA ALA A 286 36.87 1.88 1.78
C ALA A 286 36.58 2.99 0.75
N VAL A 287 35.75 4.00 1.08
CA VAL A 287 35.22 5.01 0.14
C VAL A 287 36.30 5.59 -0.77
N SER A 288 37.44 6.00 -0.23
CA SER A 288 38.51 6.68 -0.97
C SER A 288 39.19 5.82 -2.05
N ASN A 289 39.04 4.50 -1.98
CA ASN A 289 39.70 3.54 -2.88
C ASN A 289 38.76 2.94 -3.93
N LEU A 290 37.53 3.45 -4.04
CA LEU A 290 36.50 2.93 -4.95
C LEU A 290 36.48 3.70 -6.27
N SER A 291 35.96 3.05 -7.32
CA SER A 291 35.63 3.74 -8.57
C SER A 291 34.47 4.72 -8.35
N ASN A 292 34.45 5.83 -9.10
CA ASN A 292 33.51 6.94 -8.88
C ASN A 292 32.04 6.50 -8.72
N LEU A 293 31.53 5.62 -9.60
CA LEU A 293 30.13 5.18 -9.56
C LEU A 293 29.80 4.40 -8.28
N VAL A 294 30.68 3.49 -7.89
CA VAL A 294 30.51 2.62 -6.74
C VAL A 294 30.74 3.40 -5.43
N GLN A 295 31.68 4.34 -5.47
CA GLN A 295 31.92 5.31 -4.41
C GLN A 295 30.66 6.12 -4.10
N GLU A 296 30.00 6.66 -5.13
CA GLU A 296 28.76 7.44 -4.97
C GLU A 296 27.61 6.61 -4.38
N GLN A 297 27.51 5.32 -4.72
CA GLN A 297 26.52 4.41 -4.13
C GLN A 297 26.80 4.16 -2.64
N VAL A 298 28.06 3.91 -2.27
CA VAL A 298 28.45 3.69 -0.86
C VAL A 298 28.20 4.95 -0.04
N ILE A 299 28.64 6.11 -0.53
CA ILE A 299 28.42 7.40 0.14
C ILE A 299 26.92 7.65 0.32
N HIS A 300 26.09 7.28 -0.66
CA HIS A 300 24.64 7.37 -0.52
C HIS A 300 24.12 6.48 0.60
N ALA A 301 24.43 5.18 0.58
CA ALA A 301 23.93 4.22 1.56
C ALA A 301 24.37 4.55 3.00
N LEU A 302 25.56 5.14 3.17
CA LEU A 302 26.05 5.63 4.46
C LEU A 302 25.23 6.83 4.98
N ASN A 303 24.84 7.74 4.10
CA ASN A 303 24.10 8.95 4.47
C ASN A 303 22.59 8.71 4.58
N GLN A 304 22.03 7.95 3.63
CA GLN A 304 20.60 7.73 3.46
C GLN A 304 20.33 6.27 3.10
N PRO A 305 20.14 5.40 4.11
CA PRO A 305 19.79 4.02 3.89
C PRO A 305 18.44 3.89 3.17
N ILE A 306 18.30 2.91 2.29
CA ILE A 306 17.09 2.60 1.52
C ILE A 306 15.87 2.50 2.43
N HIS A 307 15.99 1.86 3.59
CA HIS A 307 14.87 1.69 4.53
C HIS A 307 14.33 3.04 5.06
N LYS A 308 15.16 4.07 5.10
CA LYS A 308 14.81 5.41 5.58
C LYS A 308 14.56 6.41 4.45
N GLY A 309 14.82 6.02 3.19
CA GLY A 309 14.70 6.87 2.02
C GLY A 309 13.26 6.94 1.51
N LEU A 310 12.85 8.12 1.02
CA LEU A 310 11.55 8.27 0.35
C LEU A 310 11.60 7.60 -1.03
N THR A 311 10.70 6.65 -1.27
CA THR A 311 10.74 5.79 -2.47
C THR A 311 10.88 6.55 -3.78
N ARG A 312 10.16 7.66 -3.96
CA ARG A 312 10.24 8.46 -5.20
C ARG A 312 11.56 9.20 -5.36
N LEU A 313 12.14 9.69 -4.25
CA LEU A 313 13.44 10.35 -4.26
C LEU A 313 14.55 9.36 -4.57
N GLU A 314 14.51 8.21 -3.88
CA GLU A 314 15.44 7.09 -4.09
C GLU A 314 15.37 6.54 -5.51
N ALA A 315 14.16 6.42 -6.09
CA ALA A 315 13.99 5.97 -7.47
C ALA A 315 14.71 6.87 -8.49
N THR A 316 14.68 8.18 -8.29
CA THR A 316 15.34 9.14 -9.20
C THR A 316 16.85 8.92 -9.22
N ARG A 317 17.45 8.75 -8.04
CA ARG A 317 18.88 8.47 -7.91
C ARG A 317 19.21 7.07 -8.45
N TYR A 318 18.36 6.09 -8.17
CA TYR A 318 18.58 4.72 -8.60
C TYR A 318 18.54 4.55 -10.13
N PHE A 319 17.76 5.34 -10.86
CA PHE A 319 17.78 5.30 -12.33
C PHE A 319 19.16 5.59 -12.91
N PHE A 320 19.88 6.57 -12.36
CA PHE A 320 21.25 6.87 -12.78
C PHE A 320 22.16 5.67 -12.58
N PHE A 321 22.13 5.05 -11.40
CA PHE A 321 22.96 3.89 -11.10
C PHE A 321 22.58 2.65 -11.93
N TYR A 322 21.28 2.39 -12.10
CA TYR A 322 20.79 1.23 -12.83
C TYR A 322 21.09 1.33 -14.33
N GLU A 323 21.08 2.54 -14.91
CA GLU A 323 21.43 2.75 -16.32
C GLU A 323 22.92 2.50 -16.62
N GLN A 324 23.79 2.73 -15.64
CA GLN A 324 25.24 2.50 -15.76
C GLN A 324 25.65 1.04 -15.51
N ASP A 325 24.75 0.19 -15.01
CA ASP A 325 25.03 -1.23 -14.82
C ASP A 325 24.96 -1.96 -16.17
N ASP A 326 26.07 -2.52 -16.65
CA ASP A 326 26.15 -3.25 -17.93
C ASP A 326 25.15 -4.42 -18.02
N SER A 327 24.67 -4.94 -16.89
CA SER A 327 23.72 -6.06 -16.79
C SER A 327 22.25 -5.63 -16.67
N HIS A 328 21.96 -4.34 -16.68
CA HIS A 328 20.61 -3.85 -16.44
C HIS A 328 19.60 -4.31 -17.48
N ASN A 329 18.35 -4.51 -17.04
CA ASN A 329 17.25 -4.85 -17.92
C ASN A 329 16.70 -3.57 -18.56
N LYS A 330 16.97 -3.39 -19.87
CA LYS A 330 16.51 -2.23 -20.66
C LYS A 330 15.00 -2.03 -20.64
N VAL A 331 14.22 -3.13 -20.66
CA VAL A 331 12.75 -3.06 -20.61
C VAL A 331 12.29 -2.53 -19.26
N LEU A 332 12.89 -3.01 -18.16
CA LEU A 332 12.58 -2.55 -16.82
C LEU A 332 12.93 -1.07 -16.63
N LEU A 333 14.11 -0.64 -17.07
CA LEU A 333 14.54 0.77 -16.99
C LEU A 333 13.60 1.68 -17.77
N ASN A 334 13.24 1.30 -19.00
CA ASN A 334 12.30 2.07 -19.83
C ASN A 334 10.92 2.15 -19.17
N PHE A 335 10.39 1.02 -18.68
CA PHE A 335 9.13 0.99 -17.96
C PHE A 335 9.15 1.90 -16.73
N ALA A 336 10.20 1.81 -15.90
CA ALA A 336 10.30 2.59 -14.67
C ALA A 336 10.43 4.10 -14.94
N LYS A 337 11.19 4.51 -15.97
CA LYS A 337 11.29 5.91 -16.41
C LYS A 337 9.94 6.42 -16.94
N LEU A 338 9.20 5.62 -17.70
CA LEU A 338 7.87 5.99 -18.20
C LEU A 338 6.84 6.14 -17.07
N ASP A 339 6.78 5.19 -16.14
CA ASP A 339 5.92 5.24 -14.95
C ASP A 339 6.24 6.48 -14.09
N PHE A 340 7.53 6.73 -13.83
CA PHE A 340 7.97 7.91 -13.08
C PHE A 340 7.50 9.20 -13.74
N ASN A 341 7.70 9.35 -15.06
CA ASN A 341 7.31 10.55 -15.78
C ASN A 341 5.78 10.73 -15.83
N LEU A 342 5.02 9.64 -15.96
CA LEU A 342 3.56 9.68 -15.93
C LEU A 342 3.05 10.18 -14.58
N LEU A 343 3.56 9.60 -13.48
CA LEU A 343 3.19 10.04 -12.13
C LEU A 343 3.64 11.47 -11.86
N GLN A 344 4.84 11.86 -12.29
CA GLN A 344 5.31 13.24 -12.16
C GLN A 344 4.39 14.22 -12.90
N LYS A 345 3.86 13.86 -14.08
CA LYS A 345 2.90 14.72 -14.80
C LYS A 345 1.58 14.87 -14.05
N MET A 346 1.07 13.79 -13.47
CA MET A 346 -0.10 13.84 -12.59
C MET A 346 0.17 14.72 -11.37
N HIS A 347 1.33 14.57 -10.71
CA HIS A 347 1.71 15.38 -9.55
C HIS A 347 1.88 16.87 -9.90
N GLN A 348 2.44 17.20 -11.06
CA GLN A 348 2.54 18.57 -11.56
C GLN A 348 1.15 19.19 -11.80
N TRP A 349 0.21 18.41 -12.34
CA TRP A 349 -1.18 18.84 -12.50
C TRP A 349 -1.85 19.09 -11.15
N GLU A 350 -1.73 18.15 -10.20
CA GLU A 350 -2.24 18.30 -8.83
C GLU A 350 -1.68 19.57 -8.17
N LEU A 351 -0.36 19.79 -8.27
CA LEU A 351 0.32 20.94 -7.72
C LEU A 351 -0.15 22.25 -8.36
N SER A 352 -0.42 22.27 -9.66
CA SER A 352 -0.99 23.44 -10.34
C SER A 352 -2.34 23.85 -9.76
N GLU A 353 -3.23 22.88 -9.51
CA GLU A 353 -4.54 23.13 -8.91
C GLU A 353 -4.41 23.64 -7.47
N ILE A 354 -3.52 23.04 -6.67
CA ILE A 354 -3.27 23.46 -5.29
C ILE A 354 -2.63 24.86 -5.26
N THR A 355 -1.71 25.15 -6.18
CA THR A 355 -1.08 26.47 -6.30
C THR A 355 -2.10 27.55 -6.64
N ARG A 356 -3.07 27.24 -7.51
CA ARG A 356 -4.14 28.19 -7.84
C ARG A 356 -4.98 28.50 -6.61
N TRP A 357 -5.44 27.47 -5.90
CA TRP A 357 -6.15 27.63 -4.62
C TRP A 357 -5.34 28.47 -3.61
N TRP A 358 -4.04 28.20 -3.46
CA TRP A 358 -3.18 28.94 -2.54
C TRP A 358 -3.05 30.42 -2.90
N LYS A 359 -2.90 30.72 -4.20
CA LYS A 359 -2.85 32.10 -4.70
C LYS A 359 -4.18 32.85 -4.49
N GLU A 360 -5.31 32.17 -4.63
CA GLU A 360 -6.65 32.76 -4.40
C GLU A 360 -6.86 33.18 -2.94
N LEU A 361 -6.22 32.51 -1.97
CA LEU A 361 -6.24 32.94 -0.57
C LEU A 361 -5.52 34.29 -0.35
N ASP A 362 -4.55 34.62 -1.20
CA ASP A 362 -3.72 35.85 -1.17
C ASP A 362 -2.99 36.06 0.18
N PHE A 363 -2.56 34.96 0.81
CA PHE A 363 -1.87 35.00 2.11
C PHE A 363 -0.53 35.73 2.07
N ALA A 364 0.18 35.71 0.93
CA ALA A 364 1.41 36.50 0.77
C ALA A 364 1.20 38.00 1.05
N LYS A 365 -0.01 38.53 0.78
CA LYS A 365 -0.35 39.93 1.10
C LYS A 365 -1.07 40.08 2.44
N LYS A 366 -2.00 39.17 2.76
CA LYS A 366 -2.82 39.24 3.97
C LYS A 366 -2.06 38.87 5.25
N MET A 367 -1.04 38.02 5.13
CA MET A 367 -0.22 37.49 6.22
C MET A 367 1.26 37.44 5.80
N PRO A 368 1.91 38.60 5.58
CA PRO A 368 3.28 38.65 5.06
C PRO A 368 4.34 38.14 6.05
N PHE A 369 3.97 37.94 7.32
CA PHE A 369 4.83 37.34 8.33
C PHE A 369 4.98 35.82 8.16
N ALA A 370 3.98 35.16 7.54
CA ALA A 370 3.95 33.72 7.42
C ALA A 370 4.78 33.24 6.23
N ARG A 371 5.43 32.09 6.39
CA ARG A 371 6.29 31.48 5.36
C ARG A 371 5.42 30.89 4.25
N ASP A 372 5.73 31.21 3.00
CA ASP A 372 5.11 30.52 1.86
C ASP A 372 5.84 29.20 1.60
N ARG A 373 5.23 28.09 2.02
CA ARG A 373 5.78 26.73 1.93
C ARG A 373 4.87 25.75 1.20
N MET A 374 3.91 26.24 0.41
CA MET A 374 2.89 25.37 -0.19
C MET A 374 3.49 24.25 -1.05
N VAL A 375 4.54 24.54 -1.83
CA VAL A 375 5.21 23.53 -2.69
C VAL A 375 5.94 22.50 -1.83
N GLU A 376 6.62 22.92 -0.77
CA GLU A 376 7.32 22.06 0.18
C GLU A 376 6.32 21.17 0.95
N CYS A 377 5.18 21.72 1.38
CA CYS A 377 4.09 20.95 1.98
C CYS A 377 3.58 19.88 1.01
N TYR A 378 3.35 20.22 -0.27
CA TYR A 378 2.95 19.22 -1.27
C TYR A 378 4.02 18.13 -1.44
N PHE A 379 5.30 18.51 -1.46
CA PHE A 379 6.41 17.57 -1.54
C PHE A 379 6.46 16.61 -0.35
N TRP A 380 6.19 17.07 0.88
CA TRP A 380 6.05 16.19 2.04
C TRP A 380 4.90 15.19 1.87
N ILE A 381 3.77 15.64 1.32
CA ILE A 381 2.59 14.79 1.13
C ILE A 381 2.83 13.73 0.04
N LEU A 382 3.65 14.01 -0.99
CA LEU A 382 4.14 12.99 -1.91
C LEU A 382 4.93 11.88 -1.21
N GLY A 383 5.61 12.20 -0.11
CA GLY A 383 6.31 11.24 0.73
C GLY A 383 5.37 10.31 1.51
N VAL A 384 4.16 10.75 1.84
CA VAL A 384 3.15 9.95 2.55
C VAL A 384 2.53 8.92 1.61
N TYR A 385 2.13 9.34 0.41
CA TYR A 385 1.65 8.45 -0.65
C TYR A 385 1.84 9.08 -2.04
N PHE A 386 2.52 8.38 -2.94
CA PHE A 386 2.77 8.88 -4.30
C PHE A 386 1.89 8.22 -5.36
N GLU A 387 1.18 7.15 -4.99
CA GLU A 387 0.42 6.29 -5.88
C GLU A 387 -0.82 7.02 -6.43
N PRO A 388 -1.23 6.74 -7.68
CA PRO A 388 -2.24 7.54 -8.38
C PRO A 388 -3.61 7.53 -7.70
N GLN A 389 -4.00 6.43 -7.06
CA GLN A 389 -5.28 6.30 -6.36
C GLN A 389 -5.46 7.28 -5.18
N TYR A 390 -4.37 7.85 -4.67
CA TYR A 390 -4.39 8.75 -3.52
C TYR A 390 -4.43 10.24 -3.90
N LEU A 391 -4.79 10.58 -5.14
CA LEU A 391 -4.91 11.96 -5.63
C LEU A 391 -5.78 12.84 -4.71
N LEU A 392 -6.98 12.38 -4.36
CA LEU A 392 -7.86 13.13 -3.46
C LEU A 392 -7.24 13.29 -2.07
N ALA A 393 -6.61 12.22 -1.56
CA ALA A 393 -5.94 12.23 -0.26
C ALA A 393 -4.81 13.28 -0.23
N ARG A 394 -3.96 13.30 -1.26
CA ARG A 394 -2.89 14.29 -1.39
C ARG A 394 -3.41 15.71 -1.45
N ARG A 395 -4.47 15.94 -2.23
CA ARG A 395 -5.09 17.27 -2.35
C ARG A 395 -5.58 17.77 -0.99
N MET A 396 -6.33 16.94 -0.25
CA MET A 396 -6.86 17.32 1.06
C MET A 396 -5.74 17.52 2.08
N LEU A 397 -4.82 16.57 2.18
CA LEU A 397 -3.74 16.60 3.17
C LEU A 397 -2.76 17.77 2.91
N THR A 398 -2.49 18.11 1.65
CA THR A 398 -1.63 19.27 1.33
C THR A 398 -2.28 20.57 1.78
N LYS A 399 -3.58 20.75 1.54
CA LYS A 399 -4.29 21.95 2.00
C LYS A 399 -4.30 22.07 3.52
N VAL A 400 -4.55 20.96 4.22
CA VAL A 400 -4.48 20.91 5.70
C VAL A 400 -3.07 21.27 6.17
N THR A 401 -2.03 20.65 5.60
CA THR A 401 -0.63 20.87 5.99
C THR A 401 -0.18 22.31 5.74
N ALA A 402 -0.54 22.89 4.59
CA ALA A 402 -0.21 24.27 4.27
C ALA A 402 -0.85 25.26 5.26
N LEU A 403 -2.12 25.04 5.63
CA LEU A 403 -2.79 25.86 6.65
C LEU A 403 -2.20 25.64 8.04
N THR A 404 -1.82 24.41 8.39
CA THR A 404 -1.10 24.14 9.64
C THR A 404 0.20 24.93 9.73
N SER A 405 0.96 25.05 8.64
CA SER A 405 2.18 25.86 8.61
C SER A 405 1.92 27.36 8.85
N ILE A 406 0.78 27.90 8.41
CA ILE A 406 0.41 29.29 8.70
C ILE A 406 0.00 29.44 10.17
N ILE A 407 -0.75 28.46 10.70
CA ILE A 407 -1.14 28.43 12.11
C ILE A 407 0.11 28.37 13.00
N ASP A 408 1.09 27.53 12.67
CA ASP A 408 2.41 27.45 13.32
C ASP A 408 3.07 28.85 13.41
N ASP A 409 3.17 29.57 12.28
CA ASP A 409 3.73 30.93 12.26
C ASP A 409 2.94 31.96 13.08
N ILE A 410 1.61 31.79 13.18
CA ILE A 410 0.77 32.63 14.04
C ILE A 410 1.13 32.40 15.51
N TYR A 411 1.32 31.15 15.96
CA TYR A 411 1.63 30.83 17.36
C TYR A 411 3.09 31.14 17.73
N ASP A 412 4.04 30.87 16.83
CA ASP A 412 5.47 30.91 17.16
C ASP A 412 6.13 32.27 16.93
N VAL A 413 5.59 33.08 16.01
CA VAL A 413 6.26 34.30 15.54
C VAL A 413 5.43 35.56 15.78
N TYR A 414 4.13 35.54 15.45
CA TYR A 414 3.40 36.78 15.24
C TYR A 414 2.35 37.11 16.31
N GLY A 415 1.55 36.14 16.75
CA GLY A 415 0.42 36.38 17.64
C GLY A 415 0.83 36.74 19.07
N THR A 416 0.11 37.67 19.70
CA THR A 416 0.28 37.91 21.14
C THR A 416 -0.48 36.85 21.94
N LEU A 417 -0.09 36.63 23.20
CA LEU A 417 -0.74 35.62 24.03
C LEU A 417 -2.26 35.85 24.15
N GLU A 418 -2.72 37.09 24.24
CA GLU A 418 -4.15 37.46 24.29
C GLU A 418 -4.87 37.12 22.98
N GLU A 419 -4.24 37.37 21.83
CA GLU A 419 -4.80 37.02 20.52
C GLU A 419 -4.83 35.50 20.31
N LEU A 420 -3.79 34.79 20.76
CA LEU A 420 -3.70 33.34 20.69
C LEU A 420 -4.75 32.64 21.56
N VAL A 421 -5.19 33.23 22.67
CA VAL A 421 -6.36 32.75 23.44
C VAL A 421 -7.60 32.74 22.55
N LEU A 422 -7.87 33.85 21.87
CA LEU A 422 -9.05 33.99 21.00
C LEU A 422 -9.00 33.03 19.81
N PHE A 423 -7.82 32.90 19.19
CA PHE A 423 -7.62 31.99 18.06
C PHE A 423 -7.77 30.51 18.46
N THR A 424 -7.20 30.13 19.60
CA THR A 424 -7.37 28.79 20.17
C THR A 424 -8.84 28.50 20.44
N ASP A 425 -9.56 29.43 21.10
CA ASP A 425 -11.00 29.27 21.40
C ASP A 425 -11.85 29.16 20.12
N ALA A 426 -11.54 29.96 19.09
CA ALA A 426 -12.24 29.87 17.82
C ALA A 426 -12.08 28.50 17.15
N ILE A 427 -10.85 27.96 17.10
CA ILE A 427 -10.59 26.62 16.55
C ILE A 427 -11.23 25.52 17.43
N GLU A 428 -11.27 25.71 18.74
CA GLU A 428 -11.97 24.82 19.66
C GLU A 428 -13.48 24.77 19.42
N ARG A 429 -14.11 25.91 19.13
CA ARG A 429 -15.54 25.96 18.77
C ARG A 429 -15.79 25.42 17.37
N TRP A 430 -14.91 25.72 16.43
CA TRP A 430 -15.05 25.34 15.01
C TRP A 430 -16.33 25.91 14.37
N GLU A 431 -16.67 27.15 14.70
CA GLU A 431 -17.87 27.84 14.20
C GLU A 431 -17.50 29.10 13.44
N ILE A 432 -18.20 29.39 12.34
CA ILE A 432 -17.94 30.60 11.54
C ILE A 432 -18.20 31.88 12.34
N SER A 433 -19.17 31.87 13.26
CA SER A 433 -19.50 32.98 14.16
C SER A 433 -18.34 33.42 15.05
N ALA A 434 -17.35 32.56 15.30
CA ALA A 434 -16.17 32.91 16.08
C ALA A 434 -15.24 33.88 15.33
N ILE A 435 -15.36 34.01 14.00
CA ILE A 435 -14.48 34.84 13.18
C ILE A 435 -14.52 36.33 13.57
N ASP A 436 -15.68 36.82 14.02
CA ASP A 436 -15.88 38.24 14.35
C ASP A 436 -15.09 38.66 15.60
N GLN A 437 -14.71 37.70 16.44
CA GLN A 437 -13.94 37.91 17.67
C GLN A 437 -12.43 37.91 17.42
N LEU A 438 -11.97 37.50 16.24
CA LEU A 438 -10.56 37.38 15.91
C LEU A 438 -9.98 38.71 15.40
N PRO A 439 -8.69 38.98 15.65
CA PRO A 439 -7.95 40.04 14.96
C PRO A 439 -8.04 39.92 13.44
N GLU A 440 -8.07 41.06 12.74
CA GLU A 440 -8.27 41.12 11.28
C GLU A 440 -7.28 40.24 10.49
N TYR A 441 -6.04 40.10 10.94
CA TYR A 441 -5.03 39.29 10.25
C TYR A 441 -5.24 37.77 10.42
N MET A 442 -5.93 37.32 11.48
CA MET A 442 -6.21 35.90 11.74
C MET A 442 -7.45 35.41 10.99
N LYS A 443 -8.41 36.30 10.69
CA LYS A 443 -9.66 35.97 10.01
C LYS A 443 -9.46 35.22 8.68
N PRO A 444 -8.55 35.64 7.78
CA PRO A 444 -8.30 34.91 6.54
C PRO A 444 -7.84 33.46 6.76
N CYS A 445 -6.96 33.22 7.74
CA CYS A 445 -6.49 31.89 8.08
C CYS A 445 -7.62 31.02 8.65
N TYR A 446 -8.40 31.57 9.59
CA TYR A 446 -9.51 30.85 10.20
C TYR A 446 -10.60 30.49 9.17
N GLN A 447 -10.97 31.44 8.31
CA GLN A 447 -11.91 31.20 7.21
C GLN A 447 -11.43 30.07 6.30
N ALA A 448 -10.17 30.14 5.85
CA ALA A 448 -9.60 29.13 4.97
C ALA A 448 -9.56 27.73 5.63
N LEU A 449 -9.29 27.66 6.93
CA LEU A 449 -9.34 26.42 7.70
C LEU A 449 -10.74 25.81 7.69
N LEU A 450 -11.76 26.61 7.98
CA LEU A 450 -13.15 26.14 7.92
C LEU A 450 -13.54 25.70 6.51
N ASP A 451 -13.20 26.49 5.48
CA ASP A 451 -13.53 26.19 4.09
C ASP A 451 -12.89 24.88 3.61
N VAL A 452 -11.61 24.64 3.96
CA VAL A 452 -10.93 23.38 3.62
C VAL A 452 -11.61 22.19 4.29
N TYR A 453 -11.93 22.28 5.58
CA TYR A 453 -12.57 21.16 6.27
C TYR A 453 -14.03 20.96 5.85
N ASN A 454 -14.75 22.01 5.45
CA ASN A 454 -16.09 21.89 4.88
C ASN A 454 -16.03 21.21 3.50
N MET A 455 -15.08 21.58 2.66
CA MET A 455 -14.83 20.89 1.38
C MET A 455 -14.49 19.42 1.57
N ILE A 456 -13.67 19.08 2.59
CA ILE A 456 -13.37 17.69 2.94
C ILE A 456 -14.64 16.98 3.42
N ASP A 457 -15.45 17.62 4.25
CA ASP A 457 -16.70 17.05 4.77
C ASP A 457 -17.70 16.74 3.66
N GLU A 458 -17.84 17.62 2.67
CA GLU A 458 -18.65 17.34 1.48
C GLU A 458 -18.12 16.13 0.68
N GLU A 459 -16.80 16.04 0.49
CA GLU A 459 -16.18 14.90 -0.20
C GLU A 459 -16.38 13.59 0.57
N MET A 460 -16.29 13.63 1.90
CA MET A 460 -16.52 12.46 2.75
C MET A 460 -18.00 12.09 2.84
N ALA A 461 -18.91 13.07 2.81
CA ALA A 461 -20.36 12.86 2.81
C ALA A 461 -20.82 12.14 1.53
N ARG A 462 -20.27 12.51 0.37
CA ARG A 462 -20.50 11.80 -0.90
C ARG A 462 -20.13 10.31 -0.86
N LYS A 463 -19.27 9.92 0.10
CA LYS A 463 -18.77 8.55 0.30
C LYS A 463 -19.33 7.88 1.57
N GLU A 464 -20.31 8.49 2.24
CA GLU A 464 -20.88 8.00 3.51
C GLU A 464 -19.81 7.81 4.60
N THR A 465 -18.80 8.67 4.62
CA THR A 465 -17.63 8.59 5.53
C THR A 465 -17.37 9.89 6.30
N SER A 466 -18.39 10.75 6.47
CA SER A 466 -18.26 12.05 7.17
C SER A 466 -17.68 11.94 8.59
N TYR A 467 -17.87 10.79 9.26
CA TYR A 467 -17.29 10.56 10.58
C TYR A 467 -15.77 10.77 10.62
N ARG A 468 -15.06 10.54 9.51
CA ARG A 468 -13.60 10.71 9.39
C ARG A 468 -13.15 12.14 9.66
N VAL A 469 -13.98 13.12 9.28
CA VAL A 469 -13.68 14.55 9.45
C VAL A 469 -13.70 14.94 10.92
N HIS A 470 -14.55 14.32 11.74
CA HIS A 470 -14.57 14.57 13.19
C HIS A 470 -13.26 14.19 13.88
N TYR A 471 -12.61 13.10 13.44
CA TYR A 471 -11.29 12.73 13.97
C TYR A 471 -10.21 13.72 13.53
N ALA A 472 -10.21 14.14 12.27
CA ALA A 472 -9.25 15.12 11.77
C ALA A 472 -9.41 16.51 12.44
N LYS A 473 -10.65 16.95 12.69
CA LYS A 473 -10.92 18.19 13.46
C LYS A 473 -10.42 18.05 14.90
N SER A 474 -10.69 16.92 15.55
CA SER A 474 -10.18 16.64 16.90
C SER A 474 -8.65 16.66 16.96
N ALA A 475 -7.98 16.07 15.97
CA ALA A 475 -6.52 16.09 15.90
C ALA A 475 -5.93 17.50 15.68
N MET A 476 -6.59 18.34 14.87
CA MET A 476 -6.21 19.75 14.72
C MET A 476 -6.38 20.53 16.02
N LYS A 477 -7.48 20.33 16.75
CA LYS A 477 -7.70 20.96 18.07
C LYS A 477 -6.60 20.59 19.07
N ILE A 478 -6.24 19.29 19.12
CA ILE A 478 -5.14 18.82 19.98
C ILE A 478 -3.82 19.50 19.61
N LEU A 479 -3.52 19.64 18.32
CA LEU A 479 -2.32 20.34 17.85
C LEU A 479 -2.30 21.81 18.27
N VAL A 480 -3.39 22.53 18.04
CA VAL A 480 -3.50 23.97 18.37
C VAL A 480 -3.40 24.22 19.87
N ARG A 481 -3.96 23.35 20.71
CA ARG A 481 -3.73 23.42 22.18
C ARG A 481 -2.26 23.28 22.53
N ALA A 482 -1.54 22.39 21.85
CA ALA A 482 -0.13 22.16 22.12
C ALA A 482 0.74 23.34 21.65
N TYR A 483 0.44 23.94 20.49
CA TYR A 483 1.06 25.21 20.07
C TYR A 483 0.82 26.33 21.08
N PHE A 484 -0.40 26.42 21.62
CA PHE A 484 -0.69 27.42 22.64
C PHE A 484 0.10 27.20 23.93
N GLU A 485 0.38 25.96 24.33
CA GLU A 485 1.25 25.67 25.48
C GLU A 485 2.72 26.05 25.21
N GLU A 486 3.25 25.80 24.01
CA GLU A 486 4.61 26.26 23.63
C GLU A 486 4.70 27.80 23.65
N ALA A 487 3.70 28.48 23.11
CA ALA A 487 3.62 29.95 23.16
C ALA A 487 3.57 30.48 24.60
N LYS A 488 2.81 29.85 25.51
CA LYS A 488 2.81 30.21 26.94
C LYS A 488 4.19 30.06 27.56
N TRP A 489 4.88 28.94 27.32
CA TRP A 489 6.23 28.73 27.85
C TRP A 489 7.19 29.82 27.38
N PHE A 490 7.15 30.14 26.09
CA PHE A 490 7.97 31.20 25.50
C PHE A 490 7.70 32.57 26.14
N HIS A 491 6.44 33.00 26.20
CA HIS A 491 6.07 34.32 26.74
C HIS A 491 6.33 34.44 28.25
N GLN A 492 6.23 33.35 29.01
CA GLN A 492 6.51 33.34 30.45
C GLN A 492 8.00 33.19 30.78
N GLY A 493 8.85 32.93 29.77
CA GLY A 493 10.26 32.56 29.99
C GLY A 493 10.42 31.25 30.77
N TYR A 494 9.41 30.38 30.72
CA TYR A 494 9.44 29.09 31.40
C TYR A 494 10.26 28.09 30.60
N VAL A 495 11.19 27.42 31.28
CA VAL A 495 12.03 26.38 30.68
C VAL A 495 11.54 25.02 31.18
N PRO A 496 10.83 24.23 30.35
CA PRO A 496 10.34 22.91 30.74
C PRO A 496 11.49 21.92 30.95
N SER A 497 11.26 20.89 31.76
CA SER A 497 12.11 19.69 31.76
C SER A 497 12.03 18.96 30.41
N ILE A 498 13.00 18.08 30.12
CA ILE A 498 12.96 17.29 28.87
C ILE A 498 11.71 16.41 28.79
N GLU A 499 11.22 15.89 29.92
CA GLU A 499 10.00 15.08 29.95
C GLU A 499 8.74 15.90 29.69
N GLU A 500 8.66 17.11 30.25
CA GLU A 500 7.55 18.04 29.99
C GLU A 500 7.57 18.54 28.55
N TYR A 501 8.73 18.96 28.06
CA TYR A 501 8.93 19.39 26.68
C TYR A 501 8.50 18.29 25.71
N MET A 502 9.03 17.07 25.84
CA MET A 502 8.74 16.00 24.89
C MET A 502 7.25 15.65 24.83
N ARG A 503 6.48 15.78 25.91
CA ARG A 503 5.03 15.53 25.86
C ARG A 503 4.29 16.50 24.93
N VAL A 504 4.69 17.77 24.92
CA VAL A 504 4.10 18.80 24.07
C VAL A 504 4.73 18.75 22.67
N ALA A 505 6.06 18.66 22.60
CA ALA A 505 6.84 18.64 21.38
C ALA A 505 6.44 17.50 20.42
N LEU A 506 6.09 16.32 20.95
CA LEU A 506 5.60 15.21 20.13
C LEU A 506 4.25 15.52 19.46
N VAL A 507 3.39 16.32 20.10
CA VAL A 507 2.12 16.75 19.51
C VAL A 507 2.36 17.85 18.48
N THR A 508 3.16 18.87 18.82
CA THR A 508 3.49 20.00 17.95
C THR A 508 4.34 19.59 16.73
N SER A 509 4.91 18.36 16.73
CA SER A 509 5.52 17.76 15.53
C SER A 509 4.54 17.52 14.38
N CYS A 510 3.23 17.73 14.61
CA CYS A 510 2.14 17.56 13.67
C CYS A 510 1.86 16.11 13.22
N TYR A 511 2.73 15.14 13.50
CA TYR A 511 2.61 13.78 12.94
C TYR A 511 1.33 13.05 13.35
N THR A 512 0.79 13.27 14.54
CA THR A 512 -0.52 12.73 14.95
C THR A 512 -1.66 13.32 14.10
N MET A 513 -1.63 14.63 13.86
CA MET A 513 -2.62 15.33 13.03
C MET A 513 -2.50 14.92 11.56
N LEU A 514 -1.27 14.87 11.03
CA LEU A 514 -0.99 14.45 9.65
C LEU A 514 -1.39 13.00 9.42
N THR A 515 -1.08 12.09 10.35
CA THR A 515 -1.48 10.68 10.25
C THR A 515 -3.00 10.55 10.26
N THR A 516 -3.69 11.20 11.19
CA THR A 516 -5.15 11.17 11.24
C THR A 516 -5.77 11.74 9.96
N SER A 517 -5.24 12.85 9.46
CA SER A 517 -5.74 13.51 8.26
C SER A 517 -5.46 12.73 6.98
N SER A 518 -4.33 12.01 6.92
CA SER A 518 -3.93 11.23 5.74
C SER A 518 -4.88 10.06 5.50
N LEU A 519 -5.39 9.45 6.57
CA LEU A 519 -6.35 8.34 6.52
C LEU A 519 -7.70 8.72 5.89
N MET A 520 -8.10 10.01 5.93
CA MET A 520 -9.40 10.45 5.40
C MET A 520 -9.57 10.08 3.92
N GLY A 521 -8.51 10.26 3.12
CA GLY A 521 -8.54 10.10 1.67
C GLY A 521 -8.18 8.72 1.13
N MET A 522 -7.83 7.75 1.99
CA MET A 522 -7.29 6.45 1.55
C MET A 522 -8.34 5.46 1.01
N GLY A 523 -9.60 5.87 0.87
CA GLY A 523 -10.67 5.03 0.33
C GLY A 523 -11.20 4.01 1.36
N GLU A 524 -11.64 2.85 0.89
CA GLU A 524 -12.35 1.85 1.70
C GLU A 524 -11.43 0.96 2.54
N VAL A 525 -10.11 1.03 2.33
CA VAL A 525 -9.12 0.30 3.14
C VAL A 525 -9.09 0.79 4.60
N VAL A 526 -9.54 2.03 4.85
CA VAL A 526 -9.58 2.63 6.17
C VAL A 526 -10.97 2.49 6.78
N SER A 527 -11.06 1.82 7.91
CA SER A 527 -12.28 1.68 8.69
C SER A 527 -12.37 2.70 9.83
N LYS A 528 -13.48 2.72 10.56
CA LYS A 528 -13.61 3.56 11.76
C LYS A 528 -12.64 3.12 12.86
N GLU A 529 -12.42 1.82 12.99
CA GLU A 529 -11.49 1.23 13.97
C GLU A 529 -10.06 1.73 13.74
N ALA A 530 -9.67 2.02 12.49
CA ALA A 530 -8.38 2.62 12.19
C ALA A 530 -8.25 4.03 12.80
N PHE A 531 -9.31 4.84 12.79
CA PHE A 531 -9.33 6.16 13.42
C PHE A 531 -9.33 6.08 14.94
N ASP A 532 -10.10 5.15 15.52
CA ASP A 532 -10.08 4.88 16.96
C ASP A 532 -8.69 4.43 17.41
N TRP A 533 -8.05 3.54 16.64
CA TRP A 533 -6.70 3.08 16.88
C TRP A 533 -5.67 4.21 16.79
N VAL A 534 -5.68 5.05 15.75
CA VAL A 534 -4.77 6.20 15.66
C VAL A 534 -4.99 7.18 16.82
N SER A 535 -6.25 7.42 17.21
CA SER A 535 -6.59 8.32 18.32
C SER A 535 -6.13 7.79 19.68
N SER A 536 -5.90 6.48 19.82
CA SER A 536 -5.33 5.88 21.03
C SER A 536 -3.83 6.17 21.21
N GLY A 537 -3.18 6.81 20.23
CA GLY A 537 -1.75 7.11 20.23
C GLY A 537 -0.91 5.84 20.09
N PRO A 538 -1.00 5.09 18.98
CA PRO A 538 -0.30 3.82 18.84
C PRO A 538 1.21 4.03 18.71
N LEU A 539 1.99 3.00 19.06
CA LEU A 539 3.46 3.06 19.08
C LEU A 539 4.08 3.54 17.77
N ILE A 540 3.51 3.19 16.62
CA ILE A 540 4.02 3.64 15.31
C ILE A 540 3.90 5.15 15.13
N VAL A 541 2.78 5.75 15.56
CA VAL A 541 2.58 7.22 15.51
C VAL A 541 3.52 7.89 16.50
N GLN A 542 3.60 7.40 17.73
CA GLN A 542 4.52 7.93 18.74
C GLN A 542 5.99 7.89 18.27
N ALA A 543 6.44 6.74 17.74
CA ALA A 543 7.80 6.60 17.23
C ALA A 543 8.06 7.54 16.04
N SER A 544 7.09 7.69 15.14
CA SER A 544 7.20 8.62 14.01
C SER A 544 7.28 10.08 14.46
N SER A 545 6.50 10.48 15.47
CA SER A 545 6.55 11.81 16.08
C SER A 545 7.89 12.07 16.76
N VAL A 546 8.47 11.07 17.45
CA VAL A 546 9.81 11.18 18.06
C VAL A 546 10.86 11.42 16.99
N VAL A 547 10.82 10.64 15.90
CA VAL A 547 11.77 10.82 14.78
C VAL A 547 11.60 12.21 14.15
N CYS A 548 10.37 12.63 13.87
CA CYS A 548 10.10 13.95 13.30
C CYS A 548 10.62 15.06 14.20
N ARG A 549 10.18 15.10 15.46
CA ARG A 549 10.53 16.17 16.40
C ARG A 549 12.04 16.26 16.62
N LEU A 550 12.69 15.15 16.94
CA LEU A 550 14.13 15.19 17.24
C LEU A 550 14.98 15.54 16.03
N MET A 551 14.60 15.06 14.83
CA MET A 551 15.32 15.43 13.61
C MET A 551 15.14 16.91 13.29
N ASP A 552 13.93 17.45 13.46
CA ASP A 552 13.63 18.87 13.29
C ASP A 552 14.46 19.72 14.27
N ASP A 553 14.45 19.39 15.56
CA ASP A 553 15.20 20.11 16.60
C ASP A 553 16.71 20.08 16.35
N ILE A 554 17.27 18.94 15.90
CA ILE A 554 18.70 18.81 15.58
C ILE A 554 19.11 19.76 14.45
N VAL A 555 18.27 19.92 13.43
CA VAL A 555 18.55 20.79 12.28
C VAL A 555 18.33 22.25 12.65
N SER A 556 17.20 22.57 13.28
CA SER A 556 16.83 23.94 13.68
C SER A 556 17.82 24.54 14.69
N ARG A 557 18.38 23.74 15.60
CA ARG A 557 19.44 24.20 16.52
C ARG A 557 20.71 24.66 15.80
N LYS A 558 21.00 24.17 14.59
CA LYS A 558 22.17 24.61 13.80
C LYS A 558 21.98 25.99 13.16
N VAL A 559 20.74 26.48 13.07
CA VAL A 559 20.38 27.79 12.50
C VAL A 559 20.32 28.88 13.57
N ILE A 560 20.11 28.51 14.84
CA ILE A 560 19.96 29.43 15.99
C ILE A 560 21.32 29.76 16.66
N ARG A 561 22.44 29.24 16.13
CA ARG A 561 23.81 29.63 16.51
C ARG A 561 24.42 30.53 15.45
#